data_AF-A0A4Q4CQZ6-F1
#
_entry.id   AF-A0A4Q4CQZ6-F1
#
_cell.length_a   1.000
_cell.length_b   1.000
_cell.length_c   1.000
_cell.angle_alpha   90.00
_cell.angle_beta   90.00
_cell.angle_gamma   90.00
#
_symmetry.space_group_name_H-M   'P 1'
#
loop_
_entity.id
_entity.type
_entity.pdbx_description
1 polymer ?
#
loop_
_entity_poly.entity_id
_entity_poly.type
_entity_poly.pdbx_seq_one_letter_code
_entity_poly.pdbx_strand_id
1 'polypeptide(L)'
;MITLQAIRAGFPCFGAALSGYVEATRPGPEADAEKNRIAPPSSFGNSLEDWARMNVLGFRASAAFNAEPDIKEWADRVALNPARIPPGTVRTPELEDAVERIGRHTGPGVARLAELGGLSRSGR
;
A
#
# COMPACT_ATOMS: atom_id res chain seq x y z
N MET A 1 20.37 -1.54 17.04
CA MET A 1 19.31 -0.53 16.81
C MET A 1 18.32 -1.12 15.82
N ILE A 2 17.01 -1.08 16.11
CA ILE A 2 15.95 -1.58 15.22
C ILE A 2 15.08 -0.38 14.83
N THR A 3 14.81 -0.20 13.53
CA THR A 3 13.94 0.86 13.02
C THR A 3 12.60 0.26 12.63
N LEU A 4 11.51 0.71 13.26
CA LEU A 4 10.17 0.27 12.90
C LEU A 4 9.73 0.92 11.59
N GLN A 5 9.18 0.12 10.69
CA GLN A 5 8.66 0.54 9.39
C GLN A 5 7.25 -0.02 9.20
N ALA A 6 6.37 0.78 8.62
CA ALA A 6 5.04 0.32 8.23
C ALA A 6 5.08 -0.22 6.79
N ILE A 7 4.06 -0.96 6.34
CA ILE A 7 3.92 -1.33 4.93
C ILE A 7 3.11 -0.27 4.18
N ARG A 8 1.98 0.15 4.77
CA ARG A 8 1.08 1.14 4.19
C ARG A 8 1.15 2.46 4.95
N ALA A 9 1.37 3.54 4.21
CA ALA A 9 1.32 4.90 4.76
C ALA A 9 -0.01 5.16 5.50
N GLY A 10 0.08 5.69 6.71
CA GLY A 10 -1.07 6.11 7.52
C GLY A 10 -1.85 5.01 8.23
N PHE A 11 -1.57 3.72 7.98
CA PHE A 11 -2.36 2.61 8.53
C PHE A 11 -1.49 1.51 9.16
N PRO A 12 -0.76 1.80 10.25
CA PRO A 12 0.19 0.87 10.86
C PRO A 12 -0.47 -0.43 11.34
N CYS A 13 -1.67 -0.37 11.92
CA CYS A 13 -2.38 -1.58 12.40
C CYS A 13 -2.80 -2.50 11.24
N PHE A 14 -3.24 -1.93 10.11
CA PHE A 14 -3.50 -2.72 8.90
C PHE A 14 -2.21 -3.32 8.35
N GLY A 15 -1.12 -2.52 8.30
CA GLY A 15 0.19 -3.01 7.90
C GLY A 15 0.66 -4.21 8.75
N ALA A 16 0.53 -4.13 10.07
CA ALA A 16 0.88 -5.24 10.96
C ALA A 16 0.03 -6.49 10.71
N ALA A 17 -1.29 -6.33 10.50
CA ALA A 17 -2.16 -7.44 10.16
C ALA A 17 -1.81 -8.05 8.79
N LEU A 18 -1.44 -7.22 7.81
CA LEU A 18 -0.99 -7.67 6.50
C LEU A 18 0.31 -8.47 6.59
N SER A 19 1.29 -8.01 7.38
CA SER A 19 2.50 -8.79 7.67
C SER A 19 2.14 -10.17 8.22
N GLY A 20 1.26 -10.23 9.22
CA GLY A 20 0.82 -11.51 9.79
C GLY A 20 0.15 -12.44 8.78
N TYR A 21 -0.70 -11.89 7.89
CA TYR A 21 -1.32 -12.66 6.82
C TYR A 21 -0.29 -13.21 5.83
N VAL A 22 0.63 -12.36 5.36
CA VAL A 22 1.68 -12.75 4.40
C VAL A 22 2.60 -13.81 5.00
N GLU A 23 3.01 -13.67 6.26
CA GLU A 23 3.81 -14.68 6.97
C GLU A 23 3.10 -16.03 7.06
N ALA A 24 1.78 -16.03 7.31
CA ALA A 24 0.99 -17.24 7.41
C ALA A 24 0.76 -17.93 6.05
N THR A 25 0.71 -17.18 4.94
CA THR A 25 0.36 -17.70 3.60
C THR A 25 1.55 -17.86 2.66
N ARG A 26 2.74 -17.36 3.02
CA ARG A 26 4.00 -17.54 2.29
C ARG A 26 5.06 -18.17 3.21
N PRO A 27 4.86 -19.43 3.66
CA PRO A 27 5.79 -20.09 4.56
C PRO A 27 7.08 -20.50 3.84
N GLY A 28 8.20 -20.54 4.57
CA GLY A 28 9.45 -21.14 4.09
C GLY A 28 10.69 -20.26 4.32
N PRO A 29 11.87 -20.88 4.39
CA PRO A 29 13.13 -20.19 4.72
C PRO A 29 13.67 -19.29 3.59
N GLU A 30 13.18 -19.43 2.36
CA GLU A 30 13.57 -18.59 1.20
C GLU A 30 12.47 -17.59 0.80
N ALA A 31 11.40 -17.47 1.60
CA ALA A 31 10.23 -16.66 1.27
C ALA A 31 10.44 -15.16 1.52
N ASP A 32 11.54 -14.74 2.18
CA ASP A 32 11.74 -13.34 2.58
C ASP A 32 11.76 -12.37 1.39
N ALA A 33 12.36 -12.77 0.27
CA ALA A 33 12.34 -11.95 -0.95
C ALA A 33 10.92 -11.74 -1.47
N GLU A 34 10.10 -12.78 -1.43
CA GLU A 34 8.70 -12.75 -1.85
C GLU A 34 7.83 -11.93 -0.89
N LYS A 35 8.00 -12.14 0.42
CA LYS A 35 7.32 -11.35 1.45
C LYS A 35 7.65 -9.86 1.31
N ASN A 36 8.92 -9.52 1.07
CA ASN A 36 9.34 -8.14 0.85
C ASN A 36 8.86 -7.57 -0.50
N ARG A 37 8.65 -8.40 -1.52
CA ARG A 37 8.02 -7.98 -2.78
C ARG A 37 6.55 -7.61 -2.57
N ILE A 38 5.82 -8.43 -1.81
CA ILE A 38 4.38 -8.25 -1.53
C ILE A 38 4.15 -7.09 -0.56
N ALA A 39 4.92 -7.06 0.53
CA ALA A 39 4.77 -6.16 1.66
C ALA A 39 6.05 -5.33 1.89
N PRO A 40 6.45 -4.49 0.92
CA PRO A 40 7.69 -3.74 1.05
C PRO A 40 7.59 -2.73 2.21
N PRO A 41 8.72 -2.46 2.90
CA PRO A 41 8.75 -1.48 3.96
C PRO A 41 8.54 -0.06 3.41
N SER A 42 7.83 0.75 4.18
CA SER A 42 7.63 2.18 3.99
C SER A 42 8.19 2.96 5.17
N SER A 43 8.67 4.18 4.91
CA SER A 43 9.15 5.10 5.95
C SER A 43 7.99 5.82 6.64
N PHE A 44 8.24 6.34 7.85
CA PHE A 44 7.46 7.44 8.43
C PHE A 44 7.99 8.78 7.92
N GLY A 45 7.12 9.79 7.84
CA GLY A 45 7.50 11.13 7.39
C GLY A 45 7.71 12.10 8.55
N ASN A 46 8.84 12.80 8.58
CA ASN A 46 9.16 13.86 9.56
C ASN A 46 9.39 15.24 8.89
N SER A 47 9.17 15.34 7.59
CA SER A 47 9.24 16.56 6.78
C SER A 47 8.23 16.48 5.63
N LEU A 48 8.01 17.58 4.90
CA LEU A 48 7.15 17.57 3.70
C LEU A 48 7.68 16.62 2.62
N GLU A 49 9.00 16.58 2.45
CA GLU A 49 9.65 15.68 1.50
C GLU A 49 9.48 14.21 1.93
N ASP A 50 9.69 13.90 3.21
CA ASP A 50 9.52 12.54 3.73
C ASP A 50 8.05 12.10 3.69
N TRP A 51 7.11 13.03 3.89
CA TRP A 51 5.70 12.76 3.72
C TRP A 51 5.38 12.39 2.26
N ALA A 52 5.96 13.09 1.28
CA ALA A 52 5.81 12.75 -0.13
C ALA A 52 6.40 11.36 -0.43
N ARG A 53 7.61 11.07 0.07
CA ARG A 53 8.26 9.75 -0.06
C ARG A 53 7.40 8.64 0.55
N MET A 54 6.93 8.84 1.78
CA MET A 54 6.07 7.90 2.50
C MET A 54 4.82 7.56 1.69
N ASN A 55 4.14 8.55 1.10
CA ASN A 55 2.96 8.30 0.29
C ASN A 55 3.29 7.52 -0.99
N VAL A 56 4.36 7.88 -1.71
CA VAL A 56 4.78 7.16 -2.93
C VAL A 56 5.07 5.69 -2.63
N LEU A 57 5.83 5.42 -1.57
CA LEU A 57 6.14 4.05 -1.13
C LEU A 57 4.88 3.31 -0.69
N GLY A 58 3.99 3.96 0.07
CA GLY A 58 2.71 3.39 0.49
C GLY A 58 1.77 3.04 -0.68
N PHE A 59 1.72 3.85 -1.74
CA PHE A 59 0.97 3.55 -2.96
C PHE A 59 1.57 2.37 -3.73
N ARG A 60 2.90 2.31 -3.84
CA ARG A 60 3.60 1.17 -4.47
C ARG A 60 3.37 -0.14 -3.70
N ALA A 61 3.48 -0.09 -2.37
CA ALA A 61 3.15 -1.21 -1.50
C ALA A 61 1.69 -1.65 -1.69
N SER A 62 0.77 -0.68 -1.74
CA SER A 62 -0.66 -0.96 -1.99
C SER A 62 -0.91 -1.60 -3.35
N ALA A 63 -0.19 -1.21 -4.40
CA ALA A 63 -0.28 -1.89 -5.68
C ALA A 63 0.27 -3.33 -5.60
N ALA A 64 1.40 -3.53 -4.90
CA ALA A 64 2.03 -4.84 -4.77
C ALA A 64 1.13 -5.86 -4.06
N PHE A 65 0.62 -5.56 -2.86
CA PHE A 65 -0.20 -6.52 -2.13
C PHE A 65 -1.60 -6.72 -2.74
N ASN A 66 -2.16 -5.73 -3.44
CA ASN A 66 -3.45 -5.88 -4.12
C ASN A 66 -3.35 -6.64 -5.44
N ALA A 67 -2.14 -6.87 -5.97
CA ALA A 67 -1.94 -7.71 -7.15
C ALA A 67 -2.06 -9.21 -6.82
N GLU A 68 -1.91 -9.59 -5.54
CA GLU A 68 -2.07 -10.94 -5.03
C GLU A 68 -3.56 -11.24 -4.77
N PRO A 69 -4.21 -12.19 -5.48
CA PRO A 69 -5.65 -12.40 -5.39
C PRO A 69 -6.15 -12.78 -4.00
N ASP A 70 -5.42 -13.64 -3.29
CA ASP A 70 -5.74 -14.09 -1.93
C ASP A 70 -5.66 -12.93 -0.92
N ILE A 71 -4.63 -12.10 -1.05
CA ILE A 71 -4.45 -10.93 -0.18
C ILE A 71 -5.49 -9.86 -0.50
N LYS A 72 -5.83 -9.63 -1.77
CA LYS A 72 -6.89 -8.69 -2.17
C LYS A 72 -8.23 -9.09 -1.56
N GLU A 73 -8.61 -10.37 -1.69
CA GLU A 73 -9.85 -10.88 -1.11
C GLU A 73 -9.86 -10.70 0.42
N TRP A 74 -8.77 -11.06 1.10
CA TRP A 74 -8.65 -10.87 2.54
C TRP A 74 -8.74 -9.38 2.93
N ALA A 75 -8.02 -8.51 2.22
CA ALA A 75 -7.97 -7.07 2.48
C ALA A 75 -9.34 -6.38 2.28
N ASP A 76 -10.17 -6.87 1.37
CA ASP A 76 -11.54 -6.37 1.16
C ASP A 76 -12.50 -6.75 2.30
N ARG A 77 -12.17 -7.78 3.08
CA ARG A 77 -13.01 -8.29 4.18
C ARG A 77 -12.59 -7.78 5.56
N VAL A 78 -11.30 -7.57 5.81
CA VAL A 78 -10.82 -7.19 7.15
C VAL A 78 -11.16 -5.75 7.51
N ALA A 79 -11.82 -5.56 8.66
CA ALA A 79 -12.25 -4.24 9.13
C ALA A 79 -11.09 -3.25 9.35
N LEU A 80 -9.88 -3.76 9.60
CA LEU A 80 -8.65 -2.96 9.74
C LEU A 80 -8.26 -2.23 8.46
N ASN A 81 -8.70 -2.68 7.27
CA ASN A 81 -8.50 -1.94 6.04
C ASN A 81 -9.59 -0.87 5.88
N PRO A 82 -9.26 0.43 5.98
CA PRO A 82 -10.25 1.50 5.86
C PRO A 82 -10.65 1.78 4.41
N ALA A 83 -9.86 1.32 3.43
CA ALA A 83 -10.17 1.47 2.01
C ALA A 83 -10.88 0.24 1.43
N ARG A 84 -11.29 -0.71 2.27
CA ARG A 84 -11.95 -1.94 1.81
C ARG A 84 -13.30 -1.62 1.16
N ILE A 85 -13.64 -2.39 0.14
CA ILE A 85 -15.00 -2.46 -0.40
C ILE A 85 -15.45 -3.91 -0.17
N PRO A 86 -16.25 -4.19 0.88
CA PRO A 86 -16.64 -5.55 1.21
C PRO A 86 -17.35 -6.25 0.03
N PRO A 87 -17.13 -7.55 -0.16
CA PRO A 87 -17.88 -8.32 -1.16
C PRO A 87 -19.40 -8.17 -0.94
N GLY A 88 -20.14 -7.97 -2.03
CA GLY A 88 -21.59 -7.70 -1.98
C GLY A 88 -21.99 -6.26 -1.66
N THR A 89 -21.03 -5.34 -1.48
CA THR A 89 -21.34 -3.90 -1.37
C THR A 89 -22.04 -3.41 -2.63
N VAL A 90 -23.22 -2.82 -2.46
CA VAL A 90 -23.96 -2.19 -3.55
C VAL A 90 -23.12 -1.05 -4.13
N ARG A 91 -22.91 -1.11 -5.45
CA ARG A 91 -22.17 -0.09 -6.20
C ARG A 91 -23.09 1.09 -6.50
N THR A 92 -23.20 2.01 -5.54
CA THR A 92 -23.97 3.24 -5.74
C THR A 92 -23.25 4.17 -6.73
N PRO A 93 -23.95 5.12 -7.37
CA PRO A 93 -23.32 6.10 -8.26
C PRO A 93 -22.17 6.88 -7.59
N GLU A 94 -22.30 7.19 -6.30
CA GLU A 94 -21.28 7.93 -5.53
C GLU A 94 -20.03 7.07 -5.30
N LEU A 95 -20.20 5.77 -5.06
CA LEU A 95 -19.09 4.84 -4.92
C LEU A 95 -18.37 4.63 -6.27
N GLU A 96 -19.11 4.54 -7.36
CA GLU A 96 -18.55 4.46 -8.71
C GLU A 96 -17.76 5.73 -9.06
N ASP A 97 -18.33 6.93 -8.83
CA ASP A 97 -17.62 8.20 -9.04
C ASP A 97 -16.33 8.26 -8.22
N ALA A 98 -16.37 7.88 -6.94
CA ALA A 98 -15.19 7.87 -6.09
C ALA A 98 -14.09 6.92 -6.61
N VAL A 99 -14.47 5.70 -7.02
CA VAL A 99 -13.52 4.72 -7.58
C VAL A 99 -12.94 5.21 -8.91
N GLU A 100 -13.76 5.75 -9.79
CA GLU A 100 -13.31 6.31 -11.07
C GLU A 100 -12.32 7.46 -10.83
N ARG A 101 -12.65 8.37 -9.92
CA ARG A 101 -11.82 9.54 -9.60
C ARG A 101 -10.48 9.14 -8.97
N ILE A 102 -10.48 8.13 -8.11
CA ILE A 102 -9.24 7.52 -7.60
C ILE A 102 -8.42 6.96 -8.77
N GLY A 103 -9.01 6.12 -9.61
CA GLY A 103 -8.33 5.52 -10.77
C GLY A 103 -7.74 6.56 -11.72
N ARG A 104 -8.47 7.65 -11.97
CA ARG A 104 -8.05 8.77 -12.84
C ARG A 104 -6.85 9.53 -12.29
N HIS A 105 -6.80 9.78 -10.97
CA HIS A 105 -5.83 10.70 -10.38
C HIS A 105 -4.65 10.02 -9.68
N THR A 106 -4.75 8.74 -9.29
CA THR A 106 -3.66 8.07 -8.56
C THR A 106 -2.35 8.05 -9.35
N GLY A 107 -2.37 7.67 -10.63
CA GLY A 107 -1.14 7.60 -11.44
C GLY A 107 -0.39 8.94 -11.51
N PRO A 108 -1.00 10.00 -12.06
CA PRO A 108 -0.37 11.33 -12.14
C PRO A 108 -0.02 11.91 -10.77
N GLY A 109 -0.88 11.71 -9.77
CA GLY A 109 -0.65 12.22 -8.41
C GLY A 109 0.57 11.58 -7.75
N VAL A 110 0.73 10.26 -7.87
CA VAL A 110 1.90 9.53 -7.34
C VAL A 110 3.17 9.91 -8.09
N ALA A 111 3.10 10.14 -9.41
CA ALA A 111 4.25 10.63 -10.18
C ALA A 111 4.73 12.00 -9.68
N ARG A 112 3.80 12.94 -9.46
CA ARG A 112 4.16 14.27 -8.92
C ARG A 112 4.70 14.20 -7.49
N LEU A 113 4.15 13.35 -6.64
CA LEU A 113 4.69 13.12 -5.29
C LEU A 113 6.10 12.52 -5.34
N ALA A 114 6.40 11.67 -6.32
CA ALA A 114 7.75 11.11 -6.48
C ALA A 114 8.77 12.20 -6.82
N GLU A 115 8.42 13.18 -7.64
CA GLU A 115 9.28 14.34 -7.91
C GLU A 115 9.50 15.18 -6.66
N LEU A 116 8.42 15.51 -5.94
CA LEU A 116 8.48 16.30 -4.70
C LEU A 116 9.26 15.60 -3.59
N GLY A 117 9.27 14.26 -3.59
CA GLY A 117 10.02 13.43 -2.64
C GLY A 117 11.43 13.07 -3.10
N GLY A 118 11.91 13.55 -4.25
CA GLY A 118 13.23 13.21 -4.79
C GLY A 118 13.40 11.74 -5.21
N LEU A 119 12.29 11.02 -5.48
CA LEU A 119 12.26 9.61 -5.87
C LEU A 119 12.23 9.39 -7.39
N SER A 120 12.04 10.45 -8.18
CA SER A 120 12.21 10.39 -9.63
C SER A 120 13.68 10.10 -9.93
N ARG A 121 13.96 9.10 -10.77
CA ARG A 121 15.34 8.80 -11.20
C ARG A 121 15.97 10.10 -11.71
N SER A 122 16.92 10.66 -10.96
CA SER A 122 17.92 11.52 -11.57
C SER A 122 18.60 10.67 -12.63
N GLY A 123 18.60 11.13 -13.89
CA GLY A 123 19.40 10.52 -14.92
C GLY A 123 20.84 10.40 -14.45
N ARG A 124 21.28 9.18 -14.17
CA ARG A 124 22.66 8.72 -14.13
C ARG A 124 22.67 7.28 -14.59
#